data_AF-A0A934B111-F1
#
_entry.id   AF-A0A934B111-F1
#
_cell.length_a   1.000
_cell.length_b   1.000
_cell.length_c   1.000
_cell.angle_alpha   90.00
_cell.angle_beta   90.00
_cell.angle_gamma   90.00
#
_symmetry.space_group_name_H-M   'P 1'
#
loop_
_entity.id
_entity.type
_entity.pdbx_description
1 polymer ?
#
loop_
_entity_poly.entity_id
_entity_poly.type
_entity_poly.pdbx_seq_one_letter_code
_entity_poly.pdbx_strand_id
1 'polypeptide(L)'
;MINKILERILGSVGKKFDGYKTTIGGVGSILSGIVGIISILFPDQGFPKIGIETSVAFIVGGFSVLGVGGKADKQKAAVVAQTAVIRQQNVLVEKQNEILQATAIPPRPLATPPNIGGELSGNPNIENLQPSG
;
A
#
# COMPACT_ATOMS: atom_id res chain seq x y z
N MET A 1 -7.97 -4.72 -31.26
CA MET A 1 -7.76 -3.50 -30.44
C MET A 1 -9.03 -3.07 -29.68
N ILE A 2 -10.21 -3.10 -30.33
CA ILE A 2 -11.51 -2.67 -29.78
C ILE A 2 -11.91 -3.42 -28.49
N ASN A 3 -11.63 -4.73 -28.38
CA ASN A 3 -11.95 -5.52 -27.18
C ASN A 3 -11.27 -5.01 -25.89
N LYS A 4 -10.03 -4.49 -25.97
CA LYS A 4 -9.29 -4.00 -24.79
C LYS A 4 -9.83 -2.69 -24.24
N ILE A 5 -10.41 -1.84 -25.08
CA ILE A 5 -11.10 -0.61 -24.65
C ILE A 5 -12.44 -0.97 -24.00
N LEU A 6 -13.20 -1.88 -24.60
CA LEU A 6 -14.48 -2.34 -24.05
C LEU A 6 -14.30 -3.02 -22.70
N GLU A 7 -13.31 -3.90 -22.55
CA GLU A 7 -12.98 -4.53 -21.26
C GLU A 7 -12.56 -3.51 -20.19
N ARG A 8 -11.82 -2.46 -20.55
CA ARG A 8 -11.47 -1.38 -19.60
C ARG A 8 -12.69 -0.59 -19.17
N ILE A 9 -13.61 -0.30 -20.09
CA ILE A 9 -14.84 0.44 -19.79
C ILE A 9 -15.78 -0.43 -18.94
N LEU A 10 -16.07 -1.66 -19.36
CA LEU A 10 -16.88 -2.60 -18.59
C LEU A 10 -16.27 -2.92 -17.23
N GLY A 11 -14.95 -3.07 -17.15
CA GLY A 11 -14.25 -3.30 -15.89
C GLY A 11 -14.32 -2.09 -14.96
N SER A 12 -14.30 -0.87 -15.49
CA SER A 12 -14.40 0.36 -14.69
C SER A 12 -15.82 0.62 -14.21
N VAL A 13 -16.81 0.37 -15.06
CA VAL A 13 -18.24 0.46 -14.70
C VAL A 13 -18.60 -0.64 -13.71
N GLY A 14 -18.17 -1.88 -13.95
CA GLY A 14 -18.37 -3.02 -13.05
C GLY A 14 -17.81 -2.78 -11.64
N LYS A 15 -16.61 -2.19 -11.53
CA LYS A 15 -15.99 -1.84 -10.25
C LYS A 15 -16.76 -0.77 -9.47
N LYS A 16 -17.39 0.20 -10.16
CA LYS A 16 -18.20 1.23 -9.50
C LYS A 16 -19.57 0.72 -9.03
N PHE A 17 -20.10 -0.33 -9.68
CA PHE A 17 -21.37 -0.95 -9.32
C PHE A 17 -21.23 -2.16 -8.37
N ASP A 18 -20.01 -2.58 -8.03
CA ASP A 18 -19.73 -3.81 -7.26
C ASP A 18 -20.42 -3.81 -5.88
N GLY A 19 -20.33 -2.71 -5.14
CA GLY A 19 -21.01 -2.54 -3.84
C GLY A 19 -22.54 -2.39 -3.96
N TYR A 20 -23.03 -1.71 -5.01
CA TYR A 20 -24.47 -1.54 -5.26
C TYR A 20 -25.14 -2.87 -5.63
N LYS A 21 -24.50 -3.69 -6.47
CA LYS A 21 -24.98 -5.02 -6.85
C LYS A 21 -24.97 -6.00 -5.67
N THR A 22 -23.95 -5.93 -4.82
CA THR A 22 -23.87 -6.74 -3.60
C THR A 22 -24.97 -6.35 -2.61
N THR A 23 -25.25 -5.06 -2.49
CA THR A 23 -26.34 -4.55 -1.64
C THR A 23 -27.72 -4.96 -2.16
N ILE A 24 -27.98 -4.76 -3.45
CA ILE A 24 -29.26 -5.15 -4.07
C ILE A 24 -29.43 -6.66 -4.08
N GLY A 25 -28.38 -7.42 -4.39
CA GLY A 25 -28.44 -8.89 -4.36
C GLY A 25 -28.72 -9.42 -2.96
N GLY A 26 -28.10 -8.82 -1.95
CA GLY A 26 -28.33 -9.16 -0.55
C GLY A 26 -29.75 -8.82 -0.08
N VAL A 27 -30.19 -7.57 -0.28
CA VAL A 27 -31.55 -7.12 0.09
C VAL A 27 -32.62 -7.89 -0.70
N GLY A 28 -32.41 -8.08 -2.00
CA GLY A 28 -33.30 -8.85 -2.86
C GLY A 28 -33.46 -10.29 -2.39
N SER A 29 -32.35 -10.95 -2.01
CA SER A 29 -32.41 -12.31 -1.46
C SER A 29 -33.19 -12.36 -0.15
N ILE A 30 -32.98 -11.39 0.76
CA ILE A 30 -33.75 -11.31 2.01
C ILE A 30 -35.25 -11.16 1.72
N LEU A 31 -35.61 -10.24 0.84
CA LEU A 31 -37.00 -10.01 0.45
C LEU A 31 -37.63 -11.25 -0.20
N SER A 32 -36.91 -11.94 -1.09
CA SER A 32 -37.37 -13.20 -1.70
C SER A 32 -37.62 -14.29 -0.67
N GLY A 33 -36.76 -14.41 0.35
CA GLY A 33 -36.98 -15.36 1.44
C GLY A 33 -38.17 -14.98 2.33
N ILE A 34 -38.38 -13.69 2.62
CA ILE A 34 -39.57 -13.22 3.34
C ILE A 34 -40.84 -13.52 2.55
N VAL A 35 -40.85 -13.26 1.24
CA VAL A 35 -41.98 -13.60 0.36
C VAL A 35 -42.26 -15.10 0.38
N GLY A 36 -41.23 -15.95 0.45
CA GLY A 36 -41.42 -17.39 0.61
C GLY A 36 -42.07 -17.81 1.92
N ILE A 37 -41.73 -17.15 3.03
CA ILE A 37 -42.42 -17.35 4.31
C ILE A 37 -43.88 -16.89 4.23
N ILE A 38 -44.13 -15.71 3.64
CA ILE A 38 -45.49 -15.18 3.45
C ILE A 38 -46.32 -16.11 2.56
N SER A 39 -45.73 -16.71 1.53
CA SER A 39 -46.37 -17.72 0.67
C SER A 39 -46.86 -18.94 1.46
N ILE A 40 -46.16 -19.33 2.53
CA ILE A 40 -46.55 -20.46 3.37
C ILE A 40 -47.71 -20.05 4.30
N LEU A 41 -47.70 -18.82 4.83
CA LEU A 41 -48.76 -18.31 5.70
C LEU A 41 -50.05 -17.96 4.95
N PHE A 42 -49.93 -17.48 3.70
CA PHE A 42 -51.05 -17.01 2.88
C PHE A 42 -51.01 -17.67 1.48
N PRO A 43 -51.33 -18.98 1.38
CA PRO A 43 -51.24 -19.72 0.13
C PRO A 43 -52.22 -19.26 -0.95
N ASP A 44 -53.31 -18.57 -0.57
CA ASP A 44 -54.37 -18.13 -1.48
C ASP A 44 -54.03 -16.86 -2.27
N GLN A 45 -52.90 -16.21 -1.98
CA GLN A 45 -52.49 -14.96 -2.61
C GLN A 45 -51.74 -15.16 -3.94
N GLY A 46 -51.58 -16.41 -4.40
CA GLY A 46 -50.93 -16.72 -5.68
C GLY A 46 -49.40 -16.53 -5.68
N PHE A 47 -48.77 -16.49 -4.50
CA PHE A 47 -47.31 -16.39 -4.40
C PHE A 47 -46.61 -17.68 -4.86
N PRO A 48 -45.36 -17.58 -5.36
CA PRO A 48 -44.55 -18.75 -5.67
C PRO A 48 -44.35 -19.62 -4.43
N LYS A 49 -44.72 -20.90 -4.52
CA LYS A 49 -44.55 -21.86 -3.42
C LYS A 49 -43.08 -22.27 -3.32
N ILE A 50 -42.40 -21.73 -2.32
CA ILE A 50 -41.02 -22.06 -1.97
C ILE A 50 -41.00 -22.71 -0.59
N GLY A 51 -40.15 -23.72 -0.41
CA GLY A 51 -39.99 -24.40 0.88
C GLY A 51 -39.48 -23.47 1.97
N ILE A 52 -39.75 -23.82 3.24
CA ILE A 52 -39.30 -23.04 4.40
C ILE A 52 -37.76 -23.02 4.45
N GLU A 53 -37.10 -24.12 4.11
CA GLU A 53 -35.65 -24.27 4.09
C GLU A 53 -35.03 -23.32 3.06
N THR A 54 -35.61 -23.27 1.87
CA THR A 54 -35.17 -22.39 0.78
C THR A 54 -35.37 -20.92 1.16
N SER A 55 -36.48 -20.59 1.81
CA SER A 55 -36.81 -19.24 2.26
C SER A 55 -35.82 -18.74 3.31
N VAL A 56 -35.49 -19.58 4.30
CA VAL A 56 -34.47 -19.29 5.31
C VAL A 56 -33.08 -19.19 4.67
N ALA A 57 -32.75 -20.07 3.73
CA ALA A 57 -31.47 -20.02 3.01
C ALA A 57 -31.29 -18.70 2.24
N PHE A 58 -32.36 -18.18 1.61
CA PHE A 58 -32.32 -16.88 0.94
C PHE A 58 -32.11 -15.71 1.91
N ILE A 59 -32.74 -15.76 3.10
CA ILE A 59 -32.54 -14.75 4.14
C ILE A 59 -31.09 -14.78 4.66
N VAL A 60 -30.62 -15.95 5.07
CA VAL A 60 -29.26 -16.14 5.61
C VAL A 60 -28.20 -15.81 4.56
N GLY A 61 -28.41 -16.25 3.32
CA GLY A 61 -27.55 -15.93 2.19
C GLY A 61 -27.49 -14.43 1.93
N GLY A 62 -28.63 -13.74 1.95
CA GLY A 62 -28.69 -12.29 1.76
C GLY A 62 -27.95 -11.52 2.85
N PHE A 63 -28.11 -11.88 4.13
CA PHE A 63 -27.33 -11.29 5.22
C PHE A 63 -25.83 -11.59 5.10
N SER A 64 -25.46 -12.80 4.67
CA SER A 64 -24.06 -13.19 4.46
C SER A 64 -23.42 -12.37 3.35
N VAL A 65 -24.13 -12.17 2.23
CA VAL A 65 -23.67 -11.35 1.11
C VAL A 65 -23.48 -9.88 1.52
N LEU A 66 -24.43 -9.31 2.28
CA LEU A 66 -24.29 -7.95 2.82
C LEU A 66 -23.12 -7.82 3.81
N GLY A 67 -22.97 -8.80 4.70
CA GLY A 67 -21.92 -8.81 5.71
C GLY A 67 -20.52 -8.96 5.13
N VAL A 68 -20.34 -9.81 4.11
CA VAL A 68 -19.07 -10.00 3.41
C VAL A 68 -18.79 -8.83 2.47
N GLY A 69 -19.80 -8.37 1.73
CA GLY A 69 -19.68 -7.22 0.82
C GLY A 69 -19.19 -5.95 1.51
N GLY A 70 -19.81 -5.60 2.64
CA GLY A 70 -19.42 -4.41 3.41
C GLY A 70 -18.01 -4.48 4.01
N LYS A 71 -17.50 -5.69 4.31
CA LYS A 71 -16.12 -5.88 4.80
C LYS A 71 -15.10 -5.80 3.66
N ALA A 72 -15.42 -6.37 2.50
CA ALA A 72 -14.55 -6.34 1.33
C ALA A 72 -14.31 -4.90 0.84
N ASP A 73 -15.35 -4.06 0.83
CA ASP A 73 -15.20 -2.65 0.43
C ASP A 73 -14.31 -1.84 1.39
N LYS A 74 -14.42 -2.10 2.70
CA LYS A 74 -13.52 -1.47 3.70
C LYS A 74 -12.05 -1.88 3.49
N GLN A 75 -11.81 -3.14 3.17
CA GLN A 75 -10.44 -3.63 2.90
C GLN A 75 -9.85 -3.00 1.63
N LYS A 76 -10.65 -2.89 0.55
CA LYS A 76 -10.22 -2.19 -0.68
C LYS A 76 -9.84 -0.74 -0.38
N ALA A 77 -10.66 -0.03 0.39
CA ALA A 77 -10.38 1.36 0.78
C ALA A 77 -9.09 1.49 1.60
N ALA A 78 -8.86 0.58 2.56
CA ALA A 78 -7.64 0.56 3.37
C ALA A 78 -6.37 0.31 2.55
N VAL A 79 -6.42 -0.60 1.56
CA VAL A 79 -5.29 -0.89 0.66
C VAL A 79 -4.95 0.33 -0.22
N VAL A 80 -5.97 1.02 -0.73
CA VAL A 80 -5.77 2.25 -1.53
C VAL A 80 -5.12 3.34 -0.67
N ALA A 81 -5.58 3.51 0.58
CA ALA A 81 -4.98 4.46 1.51
C ALA A 81 -3.52 4.13 1.82
N GLN A 82 -3.19 2.87 2.12
CA GLN A 82 -1.79 2.45 2.36
C GLN A 82 -0.90 2.69 1.13
N THR A 83 -1.40 2.40 -0.07
CA THR A 83 -0.65 2.62 -1.32
C THR A 83 -0.32 4.10 -1.52
N ALA A 84 -1.24 5.01 -1.17
CA ALA A 84 -1.00 6.45 -1.27
C ALA A 84 0.08 6.92 -0.27
N VAL A 85 0.05 6.40 0.96
CA VAL A 85 1.04 6.72 1.99
C VAL A 85 2.45 6.27 1.58
N ILE A 86 2.58 5.04 1.06
CA ILE A 86 3.88 4.51 0.60
C ILE A 86 4.47 5.39 -0.51
N ARG A 87 3.65 5.85 -1.45
CA ARG A 87 4.11 6.76 -2.51
C ARG A 87 4.64 8.08 -1.96
N GLN A 88 3.96 8.68 -0.99
CA GLN A 88 4.43 9.92 -0.37
C GLN A 88 5.75 9.71 0.39
N GLN A 89 5.89 8.60 1.09
CA GLN A 89 7.11 8.27 1.82
C GLN A 89 8.31 8.12 0.87
N ASN A 90 8.12 7.47 -0.28
CA ASN A 90 9.18 7.30 -1.28
C ASN A 90 9.66 8.66 -1.83
N VAL A 91 8.74 9.58 -2.12
CA VAL A 91 9.10 10.94 -2.59
C VAL A 91 9.89 11.71 -1.53
N LEU A 92 9.55 11.54 -0.25
CA LEU A 92 10.29 12.19 0.85
C LEU A 92 11.70 11.61 1.02
N VAL A 93 11.86 10.31 0.83
CA VAL A 93 13.17 9.64 0.86
C VAL A 93 14.03 10.10 -0.31
N GLU A 94 13.47 10.23 -1.51
CA GLU A 94 14.18 10.77 -2.67
C GLU A 94 14.69 12.20 -2.39
N LYS A 95 13.84 13.08 -1.85
CA LYS A 95 14.25 14.43 -1.46
C LYS A 95 15.32 14.47 -0.38
N GLN A 96 15.25 13.58 0.61
CA GLN A 96 16.30 13.46 1.64
C GLN A 96 17.65 13.06 1.01
N ASN A 97 17.62 12.11 0.08
CA ASN A 97 18.83 11.67 -0.62
C ASN A 97 19.42 12.78 -1.50
N GLU A 98 18.59 13.58 -2.18
CA GLU A 98 19.04 14.76 -2.93
C GLU A 98 19.71 15.79 -2.00
N ILE A 99 19.14 16.05 -0.81
CA ILE A 99 19.71 16.98 0.16
C ILE A 99 21.05 16.46 0.70
N LEU A 100 21.17 15.17 0.98
CA LEU A 100 22.44 14.56 1.43
C LEU A 100 23.52 14.65 0.35
N GLN A 101 23.16 14.47 -0.92
CA GLN A 101 24.09 14.67 -2.04
C GLN A 101 24.49 16.14 -2.22
N ALA A 102 23.56 17.07 -2.03
CA ALA A 102 23.86 18.51 -2.08
C ALA A 102 24.67 19.02 -0.87
N THR A 103 24.56 18.34 0.27
CA THR A 103 25.29 18.66 1.51
C THR A 103 26.62 17.90 1.64
N ALA A 104 26.91 16.99 0.70
CA ALA A 104 28.21 16.34 0.61
C ALA A 104 29.28 17.39 0.26
N ILE A 105 29.88 17.98 1.29
CA ILE A 105 31.05 18.83 1.19
C ILE A 105 32.11 18.02 0.42
N PRO A 106 32.64 18.52 -0.70
CA PRO A 106 33.71 17.81 -1.40
C PRO A 106 34.85 17.55 -0.41
N PRO A 107 35.51 16.37 -0.45
CA PRO A 107 36.59 16.08 0.47
C PRO A 107 37.58 17.24 0.44
N ARG A 108 37.74 17.92 1.59
CA ARG A 108 38.68 19.03 1.71
C ARG A 108 40.02 18.49 1.24
N PRO A 109 40.67 19.09 0.22
CA PRO A 109 41.97 18.61 -0.23
C PRO A 109 42.87 18.54 0.99
N LEU A 110 43.36 17.34 1.31
CA LEU A 110 44.30 17.16 2.41
C LEU A 110 45.44 18.14 2.14
N ALA A 111 45.59 19.14 3.00
CA ALA A 111 46.75 20.02 2.95
C ALA A 111 47.97 19.10 3.03
N THR A 112 48.78 19.10 1.96
CA THR A 112 50.04 18.40 1.95
C THR A 112 50.86 18.93 3.14
N PRO A 113 51.36 18.05 4.02
CA PRO A 113 52.17 18.50 5.14
C PRO A 113 53.34 19.32 4.59
N PRO A 114 53.71 20.45 5.23
CA PRO A 114 54.83 21.25 4.78
C PRO A 114 56.07 20.36 4.69
N ASN A 115 56.74 20.42 3.54
CA ASN A 115 57.95 19.68 3.26
C ASN A 115 59.08 20.22 4.15
N ILE A 116 59.24 19.65 5.34
CA ILE A 116 60.39 19.90 6.23
C ILE A 116 61.55 19.05 5.69
N GLY A 117 62.05 19.43 4.52
CA GLY A 117 63.07 18.71 3.78
C GLY A 117 64.02 19.69 3.13
N GLY A 118 64.74 20.45 3.93
CA GLY A 118 65.77 21.38 3.46
C GLY A 118 66.46 22.06 4.63
N GLU A 119 67.79 21.98 4.65
CA GLU A 119 68.72 22.81 5.43
C GLU A 119 69.08 22.35 6.85
N LEU A 120 69.80 21.23 6.94
CA LEU A 120 70.85 21.04 7.95
C LEU A 120 72.14 20.63 7.24
N SER A 121 72.72 21.59 6.49
CA SER A 121 74.08 21.51 5.98
C SER A 121 74.88 22.63 6.63
N GLY A 122 75.76 22.27 7.58
CA GLY A 122 76.86 23.14 8.02
C GLY A 122 76.95 23.37 9.53
N ASN A 123 77.50 22.41 10.27
CA ASN A 123 78.26 22.75 11.47
C ASN A 123 79.42 21.75 11.68
N PRO A 124 80.64 22.05 11.19
CA PRO A 124 81.83 21.28 11.51
C PRO A 124 82.46 21.84 12.79
N ASN A 125 82.02 21.37 13.95
CA ASN A 125 82.76 21.56 15.20
C ASN A 125 82.30 20.53 16.25
N ILE A 126 82.77 19.29 16.09
CA ILE A 126 82.93 18.38 17.23
C ILE A 126 84.34 17.81 17.13
N GLU A 127 85.31 18.67 17.46
CA GLU A 127 86.61 18.23 17.92
C GLU A 127 86.46 17.75 19.37
N ASN A 128 86.85 16.50 19.57
CA ASN A 128 87.73 16.08 20.66
C ASN A 128 87.16 16.11 22.09
N LEU A 129 86.59 14.99 22.53
CA LEU A 129 86.66 14.55 23.92
C LEU A 129 86.80 13.02 23.97
N GLN A 130 88.06 12.56 24.01
CA GLN A 130 88.43 11.22 24.47
C GLN A 130 88.11 11.07 25.96
N PRO A 131 87.67 9.89 26.45
CA PRO A 131 87.82 9.54 27.85
C PRO A 131 89.19 8.88 28.05
N SER A 132 90.03 9.51 28.87
CA SER A 132 91.24 8.91 29.44
C SER A 132 90.90 8.34 30.82
N GLY A 133 91.26 7.07 31.07
CA GLY A 133 91.59 6.55 32.40
C GLY A 133 90.43 6.27 33.34
#